data_AF-A0A136NBV2-F1
#
_entry.id   AF-A0A136NBV2-F1
#
_cell.length_a   1.000
_cell.length_b   1.000
_cell.length_c   1.000
_cell.angle_alpha   90.00
_cell.angle_beta   90.00
_cell.angle_gamma   90.00
#
_symmetry.space_group_name_H-M   'P 1'
#
loop_
_entity.id
_entity.type
_entity.pdbx_description
1 polymer ?
#
loop_
_entity_poly.entity_id
_entity_poly.type
_entity_poly.pdbx_seq_one_letter_code
_entity_poly.pdbx_strand_id
1 'polypeptide(L)'
;MKNTLTTSKFYMEAFKINKIIFDDTNLVSVDIKSKVQHEWLTATLLFDFALFNDLMRHAGDMGEKLAILVSDKLISKEQKPYILNLENEEFIFSSSRILLSYLSVDNMNCFYVETISPLSYLYQVRNLRKNISDFSSIHLKPNNSFNTTIQELSRLYTYYIALKELNLTDAAAREKSGLQNEYLFKLSYQAYNKKISL
;
A
#
# COMPACT_ATOMS: atom_id res chain seq x y z
N MET A 1 15.05 -31.44 19.78
CA MET A 1 13.96 -31.56 18.79
C MET A 1 13.95 -30.27 17.97
N LYS A 2 13.90 -30.37 16.63
CA LYS A 2 13.98 -29.23 15.71
C LYS A 2 12.70 -28.40 15.84
N ASN A 3 12.83 -27.17 16.34
CA ASN A 3 11.75 -26.17 16.30
C ASN A 3 11.46 -25.86 14.84
N THR A 4 10.41 -26.49 14.33
CA THR A 4 9.89 -26.18 12.99
C THR A 4 9.10 -24.90 13.15
N LEU A 5 9.76 -23.76 12.88
CA LEU A 5 9.10 -22.46 12.74
C LEU A 5 8.11 -22.60 11.59
N THR A 6 6.84 -22.87 11.90
CA THR A 6 5.76 -22.76 10.93
C THR A 6 5.62 -21.30 10.55
N THR A 7 6.30 -20.94 9.46
CA THR A 7 6.23 -19.66 8.77
C THR A 7 4.89 -19.53 8.04
N SER A 8 3.78 -19.53 8.78
CA SER A 8 2.48 -19.16 8.21
C SER A 8 2.48 -17.67 7.94
N LYS A 9 2.85 -17.29 6.73
CA LYS A 9 2.81 -15.90 6.27
C LYS A 9 1.43 -15.56 5.76
N PHE A 10 0.96 -14.35 6.05
CA PHE A 10 -0.30 -13.85 5.50
C PHE A 10 -0.20 -12.36 5.20
N TYR A 11 -1.14 -11.87 4.40
CA TYR A 11 -1.18 -10.48 3.98
C TYR A 11 -2.29 -9.73 4.72
N MET A 12 -2.00 -8.47 5.03
CA MET A 12 -2.98 -7.51 5.52
C MET A 12 -2.99 -6.30 4.58
N GLU A 13 -4.18 -5.79 4.27
CA GLU A 13 -4.37 -4.71 3.30
C GLU A 13 -5.14 -3.50 3.87
N ALA A 14 -5.67 -3.62 5.09
CA ALA A 14 -6.37 -2.54 5.77
C ALA A 14 -6.25 -2.69 7.29
N PHE A 15 -5.86 -1.63 8.00
CA PHE A 15 -5.83 -1.60 9.46
C PHE A 15 -5.90 -0.16 9.99
N LYS A 16 -6.40 -0.01 11.22
CA LYS A 16 -6.34 1.21 12.01
C LYS A 16 -5.17 1.11 12.98
N ILE A 17 -4.36 2.16 13.09
CA ILE A 17 -3.34 2.30 14.14
C ILE A 17 -3.98 2.93 15.38
N ASN A 18 -3.74 2.32 16.54
CA ASN A 18 -4.22 2.82 17.83
C ASN A 18 -3.07 3.32 18.71
N LYS A 19 -1.88 2.73 18.60
CA LYS A 19 -0.72 3.12 19.41
C LYS A 19 0.57 2.84 18.67
N ILE A 20 1.57 3.69 18.89
CA ILE A 20 2.92 3.51 18.36
C ILE A 20 3.89 3.66 19.51
N ILE A 21 4.83 2.73 19.62
CA ILE A 21 5.85 2.70 20.67
C ILE A 21 7.21 2.62 19.99
N PHE A 22 8.06 3.59 20.33
CA PHE A 22 9.48 3.59 19.99
C PHE A 22 10.28 3.34 21.27
N ASP A 23 11.08 2.29 21.28
CA ASP A 23 11.93 1.93 22.41
C ASP A 23 13.42 2.26 22.10
N ASP A 24 14.34 1.56 22.76
CA ASP A 24 15.78 1.69 22.51
C ASP A 24 16.28 0.81 21.35
N THR A 25 15.39 0.05 20.72
CA THR A 25 15.72 -0.78 19.56
C THR A 25 15.47 -0.05 18.25
N ASN A 26 15.85 -0.67 17.13
CA ASN A 26 15.52 -0.17 15.79
C ASN A 26 14.11 -0.59 15.33
N LEU A 27 13.32 -1.19 16.23
CA LEU A 27 11.98 -1.67 15.94
C LEU A 27 10.94 -0.65 16.40
N VAL A 28 9.86 -0.58 15.65
CA VAL A 28 8.68 0.21 15.97
C VAL A 28 7.54 -0.76 16.25
N SER A 29 6.99 -0.69 17.46
CA SER A 29 5.82 -1.48 17.83
C SER A 29 4.56 -0.68 17.57
N VAL A 30 3.64 -1.25 16.78
CA VAL A 30 2.41 -0.57 16.36
C VAL A 30 1.21 -1.43 16.75
N ASP A 31 0.40 -0.96 17.68
CA ASP A 31 -0.86 -1.61 18.01
C ASP A 31 -1.91 -1.22 16.97
N ILE A 32 -2.54 -2.24 16.40
CA ILE A 32 -3.52 -2.10 15.34
C ILE A 32 -4.85 -2.76 15.67
N LYS A 33 -5.87 -2.32 14.94
CA LYS A 33 -7.14 -3.03 14.79
C LYS A 33 -7.41 -3.25 13.31
N SER A 34 -7.60 -4.49 12.91
CA SER A 34 -7.89 -4.87 11.53
C SER A 34 -9.05 -5.85 11.47
N LYS A 35 -9.72 -5.92 10.32
CA LYS A 35 -10.76 -6.91 10.05
C LYS A 35 -10.19 -7.96 9.12
N VAL A 36 -9.97 -9.15 9.64
CA VAL A 36 -9.42 -10.28 8.90
C VAL A 36 -10.49 -11.36 8.84
N GLN A 37 -10.86 -11.81 7.64
CA GLN A 37 -11.89 -12.85 7.45
C GLN A 37 -13.24 -12.57 8.14
N HIS A 38 -13.63 -11.29 8.25
CA HIS A 38 -14.84 -10.78 8.93
C HIS A 38 -14.79 -10.73 10.46
N GLU A 39 -13.68 -11.13 11.08
CA GLU A 39 -13.46 -10.98 12.52
C GLU A 39 -12.53 -9.81 12.82
N TRP A 40 -12.79 -9.13 13.94
CA TRP A 40 -11.93 -8.05 14.41
C TRP A 40 -10.71 -8.63 15.11
N LEU A 41 -9.54 -8.33 14.57
CA LEU A 41 -8.24 -8.68 15.14
C LEU A 41 -7.62 -7.42 15.74
N THR A 42 -7.23 -7.51 17.01
CA THR A 42 -6.30 -6.56 17.63
C THR A 42 -4.94 -7.23 17.73
N ALA A 43 -3.93 -6.56 17.18
CA ALA A 43 -2.60 -7.12 17.07
C ALA A 43 -1.53 -6.05 17.23
N THR A 44 -0.32 -6.48 17.60
CA THR A 44 0.88 -5.65 17.60
C THR A 44 1.73 -6.04 16.39
N LEU A 45 2.06 -5.05 15.56
CA LEU A 45 2.96 -5.20 14.43
C LEU A 45 4.33 -4.64 14.81
N LEU A 46 5.37 -5.41 14.56
CA LEU A 46 6.76 -5.02 14.72
C LEU A 46 7.33 -4.67 13.35
N PHE A 47 7.76 -3.42 13.19
CA PHE A 47 8.39 -2.91 11.97
C PHE A 47 9.85 -2.59 12.23
N ASP A 48 10.71 -2.82 11.25
CA ASP A 48 11.95 -2.04 11.18
C ASP A 48 11.60 -0.58 10.91
N PHE A 49 12.36 0.36 11.50
CA PHE A 49 12.11 1.80 11.33
C PHE A 49 12.05 2.23 9.84
N ALA A 50 12.86 1.60 8.97
CA ALA A 50 12.83 1.85 7.54
C ALA A 50 11.49 1.46 6.89
N LEU A 51 10.99 0.25 7.20
CA LEU A 51 9.69 -0.22 6.71
C LEU A 51 8.55 0.63 7.27
N PHE A 52 8.62 1.03 8.54
CA PHE A 52 7.62 1.93 9.12
C PHE A 52 7.58 3.29 8.39
N ASN A 53 8.72 3.84 8.00
CA ASN A 53 8.77 5.05 7.17
C ASN A 53 8.17 4.84 5.78
N ASP A 54 8.43 3.69 5.15
CA ASP A 54 7.85 3.38 3.84
C ASP A 54 6.32 3.20 3.93
N LEU A 55 5.80 2.66 5.04
CA LEU A 55 4.36 2.62 5.31
C LEU A 55 3.75 4.03 5.28
N MET A 56 4.36 4.98 6.01
CA MET A 56 3.90 6.37 6.05
C MET A 56 3.99 7.02 4.67
N ARG A 57 5.08 6.82 3.92
CA ARG A 57 5.23 7.36 2.56
C ARG A 57 4.13 6.87 1.61
N HIS A 58 3.75 5.60 1.69
CA HIS A 58 2.71 5.04 0.82
C HIS A 58 1.29 5.43 1.24
N ALA A 59 1.09 5.94 2.45
CA ALA A 59 -0.23 6.26 3.01
C ALA A 59 -0.78 7.64 2.63
N GLY A 60 -0.03 8.43 1.85
CA GLY A 60 -0.47 9.77 1.42
C GLY A 60 -0.65 10.71 2.61
N ASP A 61 -1.73 11.51 2.60
CA ASP A 61 -2.00 12.54 3.62
C ASP A 61 -2.00 11.98 5.06
N MET A 62 -2.53 10.77 5.25
CA MET A 62 -2.57 10.14 6.58
C MET A 62 -1.20 9.75 7.07
N GLY A 63 -0.34 9.31 6.15
CA GLY A 63 1.06 9.03 6.43
C GLY A 63 1.87 10.30 6.71
N GLU A 64 1.61 11.39 5.99
CA GLU A 64 2.23 12.69 6.24
C GLU A 64 1.85 13.25 7.62
N LYS A 65 0.55 13.22 7.94
CA LYS A 65 0.06 13.62 9.26
C LYS A 65 0.70 12.79 10.37
N LEU A 66 0.79 11.47 10.18
CA LEU A 66 1.44 10.58 11.15
C LEU A 66 2.94 10.86 11.29
N ALA A 67 3.63 11.11 10.18
CA ALA A 67 5.06 11.39 10.17
C ALA A 67 5.41 12.67 10.95
N ILE A 68 4.58 13.71 10.86
CA ILE A 68 4.73 14.93 11.66
C ILE A 68 4.59 14.60 13.15
N LEU A 69 3.53 13.89 13.54
CA LEU A 69 3.30 13.50 14.94
C LEU A 69 4.47 12.66 15.51
N VAL A 70 4.96 11.70 14.71
CA VAL A 70 6.11 10.87 15.08
C VAL A 70 7.36 11.72 15.23
N SER A 71 7.63 12.62 14.29
CA SER A 71 8.78 13.53 14.36
C SER A 71 8.74 14.40 15.62
N ASP A 72 7.60 15.04 15.89
CA ASP A 72 7.42 15.88 17.08
C ASP A 72 7.63 15.08 18.37
N LYS A 73 7.14 13.84 18.41
CA LYS A 73 7.31 12.97 19.58
C LYS A 73 8.76 12.53 19.77
N LEU A 74 9.49 12.18 18.70
CA LEU A 74 10.89 11.77 18.79
C LEU A 74 11.84 12.92 19.13
N ILE A 75 11.48 14.16 18.78
CA ILE A 75 12.23 15.38 19.16
C ILE A 75 11.92 15.79 20.60
N SER A 76 10.79 15.34 21.16
CA SER A 76 10.42 15.66 22.54
C SER A 76 11.49 15.18 23.52
N LYS A 77 11.75 15.99 24.56
CA LYS A 77 12.71 15.66 25.63
C LYS A 77 12.18 14.63 26.63
N GLU A 78 11.15 13.88 26.26
CA GLU A 78 10.59 12.81 27.10
C GLU A 78 11.59 11.64 27.23
N GLN A 79 11.56 10.96 28.38
CA GLN A 79 12.31 9.72 28.54
C GLN A 79 11.62 8.61 27.76
N LYS A 80 12.42 7.80 27.07
CA LYS A 80 11.97 6.61 26.37
C LYS A 80 11.32 5.59 27.33
N PRO A 81 10.39 4.74 26.84
CA PRO A 81 9.92 4.64 25.45
C PRO A 81 9.00 5.79 25.04
N TYR A 82 9.11 6.23 23.79
CA TYR A 82 8.19 7.22 23.23
C TYR A 82 6.89 6.51 22.83
N ILE A 83 5.78 6.92 23.44
CA ILE A 83 4.47 6.35 23.18
C ILE A 83 3.58 7.43 22.54
N LEU A 84 3.10 7.15 21.33
CA LEU A 84 2.02 7.91 20.70
C LEU A 84 0.72 7.13 20.90
N ASN A 85 -0.22 7.71 21.66
CA ASN A 85 -1.57 7.18 21.76
C ASN A 85 -2.46 7.85 20.70
N LEU A 86 -3.02 7.04 19.80
CA LEU A 86 -3.80 7.45 18.64
C LEU A 86 -5.22 6.85 18.67
N GLU A 87 -5.68 6.32 19.80
CA GLU A 87 -6.98 5.65 19.93
C GLU A 87 -8.16 6.53 19.47
N ASN A 88 -8.09 7.83 19.80
CA ASN A 88 -9.10 8.84 19.47
C ASN A 88 -8.99 9.38 18.04
N GLU A 89 -7.92 9.06 17.31
CA GLU A 89 -7.70 9.49 15.93
C GLU A 89 -7.99 8.34 14.94
N GLU A 90 -8.37 8.70 13.71
CA GLU A 90 -8.66 7.73 12.65
C GLU A 90 -7.47 7.57 11.70
N PHE A 91 -6.38 6.97 12.21
CA PHE A 91 -5.23 6.60 11.38
C PHE A 91 -5.46 5.26 10.69
N ILE A 92 -6.14 5.31 9.55
CA ILE A 92 -6.49 4.12 8.76
C ILE A 92 -5.56 4.01 7.55
N PHE A 93 -4.95 2.83 7.41
CA PHE A 93 -4.02 2.51 6.35
C PHE A 93 -4.64 1.45 5.44
N SER A 94 -4.87 1.81 4.17
CA SER A 94 -5.45 0.90 3.16
C SER A 94 -4.79 0.98 1.78
N SER A 95 -3.70 1.75 1.67
CA SER A 95 -2.99 1.99 0.41
C SER A 95 -1.86 0.99 0.15
N SER A 96 -1.53 0.16 1.13
CA SER A 96 -0.42 -0.80 1.07
C SER A 96 -0.86 -2.19 1.49
N ARG A 97 -0.22 -3.20 0.90
CA ARG A 97 -0.27 -4.58 1.35
C ARG A 97 0.99 -4.88 2.16
N ILE A 98 0.80 -5.35 3.38
CA ILE A 98 1.89 -5.75 4.27
C ILE A 98 1.94 -7.27 4.39
N LEU A 99 3.15 -7.84 4.36
CA LEU A 99 3.42 -9.25 4.57
C LEU A 99 3.78 -9.48 6.04
N LEU A 100 3.01 -10.31 6.73
CA LEU A 100 3.16 -10.61 8.15
C LEU A 100 3.70 -12.01 8.37
N SER A 101 4.56 -12.13 9.37
CA SER A 101 5.08 -13.40 9.89
C SER A 101 4.83 -13.48 11.40
N TYR A 102 4.48 -14.68 11.89
CA TYR A 102 4.27 -14.90 13.33
C TYR A 102 5.61 -14.85 14.06
N LEU A 103 5.66 -14.11 15.17
CA LEU A 103 6.87 -14.02 15.99
C LEU A 103 7.05 -15.24 16.89
N SER A 104 5.94 -15.78 17.44
CA SER A 104 5.95 -17.02 18.21
C SER A 104 4.62 -17.77 18.06
N VAL A 105 4.66 -19.08 18.28
CA VAL A 105 3.47 -19.96 18.25
C VAL A 105 2.52 -19.67 19.42
N ASP A 106 3.04 -19.10 20.51
CA ASP A 106 2.29 -18.83 21.74
C ASP A 106 1.58 -17.46 21.72
N ASN A 107 2.02 -16.52 20.89
CA ASN A 107 1.43 -15.19 20.79
C ASN A 107 0.84 -14.92 19.40
N MET A 108 -0.40 -15.36 19.21
CA MET A 108 -1.16 -15.26 17.97
C MET A 108 -1.45 -13.82 17.50
N ASN A 109 -1.17 -12.81 18.34
CA ASN A 109 -1.51 -11.41 18.07
C ASN A 109 -0.27 -10.51 17.89
N CYS A 110 0.93 -11.09 17.77
CA CYS A 110 2.16 -10.34 17.54
C CYS A 110 2.86 -10.78 16.26
N PHE A 111 3.08 -9.85 15.35
CA PHE A 111 3.57 -10.13 14.00
C PHE A 111 4.76 -9.27 13.65
N TYR A 112 5.76 -9.86 12.97
CA TYR A 112 6.82 -9.12 12.32
C TYR A 112 6.44 -8.80 10.87
N VAL A 113 6.64 -7.54 10.49
CA VAL A 113 6.36 -7.04 9.15
C VAL A 113 7.59 -7.23 8.27
N GLU A 114 7.50 -8.13 7.31
CA GLU A 114 8.65 -8.44 6.44
C GLU A 114 8.78 -7.45 5.29
N THR A 115 7.66 -7.10 4.65
CA THR A 115 7.65 -6.24 3.45
C THR A 115 6.37 -5.43 3.37
N ILE A 116 6.48 -4.29 2.69
CA ILE A 116 5.37 -3.37 2.41
C ILE A 116 5.38 -3.09 0.91
N SER A 117 4.22 -3.26 0.28
CA SER A 117 4.05 -3.02 -1.15
C SER A 117 2.88 -2.08 -1.38
N PRO A 118 3.04 -0.99 -2.15
CA PRO A 118 1.94 -0.10 -2.46
C PRO A 118 0.91 -0.84 -3.33
N LEU A 119 -0.37 -0.67 -3.03
CA LEU A 119 -1.45 -1.18 -3.86
C LEU A 119 -1.65 -0.26 -5.07
N SER A 120 -1.96 -0.82 -6.23
CA SER A 120 -2.37 0.00 -7.37
C SER A 120 -3.71 0.69 -7.09
N TYR A 121 -3.96 1.82 -7.74
CA TYR A 121 -5.19 2.60 -7.55
C TYR A 121 -6.47 1.75 -7.69
N LEU A 122 -6.53 0.84 -8.66
CA LEU A 122 -7.68 -0.05 -8.85
C LEU A 122 -7.89 -1.00 -7.66
N TYR A 123 -6.80 -1.51 -7.07
CA TYR A 123 -6.87 -2.34 -5.87
C TYR A 123 -7.28 -1.52 -4.64
N GLN A 124 -6.78 -0.29 -4.50
CA GLN A 124 -7.20 0.62 -3.43
C GLN A 124 -8.70 0.90 -3.50
N VAL A 125 -9.23 1.23 -4.69
CA VAL A 125 -10.67 1.45 -4.92
C VAL A 125 -11.48 0.19 -4.57
N ARG A 126 -10.99 -1.00 -4.96
CA ARG A 126 -11.65 -2.27 -4.62
C ARG A 126 -11.69 -2.53 -3.11
N ASN A 127 -10.57 -2.29 -2.42
CA ASN A 127 -10.47 -2.52 -0.98
C ASN A 127 -11.35 -1.54 -0.21
N LEU A 128 -11.43 -0.30 -0.66
CA LEU A 128 -12.38 0.66 -0.11
C LEU A 128 -13.81 0.19 -0.31
N ARG A 129 -14.21 -0.24 -1.51
CA ARG A 129 -15.57 -0.77 -1.70
C ARG A 129 -15.92 -1.93 -0.75
N LYS A 130 -14.96 -2.78 -0.42
CA LYS A 130 -15.16 -3.89 0.53
C LYS A 130 -15.23 -3.42 1.99
N ASN A 131 -14.50 -2.36 2.33
CA ASN A 131 -14.32 -1.90 3.71
C ASN A 131 -14.97 -0.53 3.99
N ILE A 132 -15.76 0.02 3.05
CA ILE A 132 -16.38 1.36 3.12
C ILE A 132 -17.33 1.47 4.32
N SER A 133 -17.96 0.36 4.72
CA SER A 133 -18.80 0.32 5.92
C SER A 133 -17.99 0.44 7.21
N ASP A 134 -16.72 0.03 7.16
CA ASP A 134 -15.85 -0.05 8.33
C ASP A 134 -14.97 1.20 8.48
N PHE A 135 -14.85 2.05 7.43
CA PHE A 135 -13.96 3.21 7.41
C PHE A 135 -14.57 4.41 6.66
N SER A 136 -15.20 5.33 7.39
CA SER A 136 -15.91 6.49 6.83
C SER A 136 -15.02 7.63 6.32
N SER A 137 -13.73 7.66 6.67
CA SER A 137 -12.85 8.82 6.46
C SER A 137 -11.78 8.64 5.37
N ILE A 138 -11.82 7.57 4.58
CA ILE A 138 -10.77 7.34 3.58
C ILE A 138 -11.03 8.17 2.32
N HIS A 139 -10.38 9.33 2.24
CA HIS A 139 -10.32 10.13 1.03
C HIS A 139 -9.36 9.49 0.02
N LEU A 140 -9.91 8.88 -1.03
CA LEU A 140 -9.15 8.56 -2.24
C LEU A 140 -8.74 9.87 -2.91
N LYS A 141 -7.50 10.32 -2.67
CA LYS A 141 -6.88 11.21 -3.64
C LYS A 141 -6.51 10.38 -4.88
N PRO A 142 -6.81 10.85 -6.10
CA PRO A 142 -6.18 10.32 -7.29
C PRO A 142 -4.68 10.65 -7.18
N ASN A 143 -3.91 9.79 -6.53
CA ASN A 143 -2.46 9.90 -6.51
C ASN A 143 -1.99 9.98 -7.96
N ASN A 144 -0.94 10.78 -8.22
CA ASN A 144 -0.26 10.92 -9.51
C ASN A 144 -0.04 9.59 -10.26
N SER A 145 -0.06 8.45 -9.54
CA SER A 145 -0.21 7.09 -10.07
C SER A 145 -1.25 6.90 -11.19
N PHE A 146 -2.43 7.52 -11.12
CA PHE A 146 -3.45 7.35 -12.17
C PHE A 146 -3.03 8.06 -13.45
N ASN A 147 -2.52 9.29 -13.32
CA ASN A 147 -1.98 10.03 -14.45
C ASN A 147 -0.72 9.34 -15.01
N THR A 148 0.15 8.78 -14.18
CA THR A 148 1.31 8.01 -14.65
C THR A 148 0.90 6.73 -15.35
N THR A 149 -0.08 5.98 -14.84
CA THR A 149 -0.61 4.79 -15.53
C THR A 149 -1.28 5.16 -16.85
N ILE A 150 -2.03 6.27 -16.92
CA ILE A 150 -2.56 6.79 -18.18
C ILE A 150 -1.44 7.16 -19.16
N GLN A 151 -0.37 7.80 -18.68
CA GLN A 151 0.80 8.13 -19.50
C GLN A 151 1.52 6.89 -20.01
N GLU A 152 1.66 5.84 -19.20
CA GLU A 152 2.21 4.54 -19.61
C GLU A 152 1.34 3.90 -20.69
N LEU A 153 0.02 3.84 -20.49
CA LEU A 153 -0.93 3.32 -21.47
C LEU A 153 -0.86 4.10 -22.80
N SER A 154 -0.74 5.42 -22.74
CA SER A 154 -0.54 6.29 -23.91
C SER A 154 0.79 6.01 -24.63
N ARG A 155 1.87 5.73 -23.89
CA ARG A 155 3.18 5.37 -24.46
C ARG A 155 3.12 4.02 -25.19
N LEU A 156 2.45 3.02 -24.63
CA LEU A 156 2.26 1.72 -25.29
C LEU A 156 1.54 1.88 -26.63
N TYR A 157 0.50 2.71 -26.68
CA TYR A 157 -0.22 2.98 -27.94
C TYR A 157 0.62 3.77 -28.94
N THR A 158 1.42 4.73 -28.47
CA THR A 158 2.35 5.49 -29.33
C THR A 158 3.39 4.57 -29.94
N TYR A 159 3.93 3.63 -29.16
CA TYR A 159 4.87 2.62 -29.64
C TYR A 159 4.20 1.69 -30.67
N TYR A 160 2.95 1.29 -30.44
CA TYR A 160 2.16 0.57 -31.43
C TYR A 160 2.01 1.32 -32.76
N ILE A 161 1.67 2.63 -32.73
CA ILE A 161 1.59 3.46 -33.95
C ILE A 161 2.94 3.51 -34.67
N ALA A 162 4.03 3.76 -33.94
CA ALA A 162 5.38 3.79 -34.53
C ALA A 162 5.74 2.46 -35.22
N LEU A 163 5.36 1.32 -34.63
CA LEU A 163 5.56 0.01 -35.25
C LEU A 163 4.69 -0.18 -36.51
N LYS A 164 3.47 0.36 -36.52
CA LYS A 164 2.60 0.37 -37.71
C LYS A 164 3.18 1.24 -38.83
N GLU A 165 3.79 2.38 -38.50
CA GLU A 165 4.50 3.24 -39.45
C GLU A 165 5.72 2.55 -40.06
N LEU A 166 6.37 1.65 -39.31
CA LEU A 166 7.44 0.77 -39.78
C LEU A 166 6.94 -0.44 -40.61
N ASN A 167 5.68 -0.43 -41.07
CA ASN A 167 5.04 -1.48 -41.85
C ASN A 167 4.93 -2.85 -41.15
N LEU A 168 4.92 -2.89 -39.80
CA LEU A 168 4.60 -4.13 -39.10
C LEU A 168 3.10 -4.46 -39.25
N THR A 169 2.79 -5.75 -39.32
CA THR A 169 1.41 -6.24 -39.28
C THR A 169 0.76 -5.90 -37.94
N ASP A 170 -0.57 -5.80 -37.93
CA ASP A 170 -1.32 -5.43 -36.73
C ASP A 170 -1.02 -6.35 -35.54
N ALA A 171 -1.02 -7.66 -35.80
CA ALA A 171 -0.71 -8.67 -34.81
C ALA A 171 0.71 -8.54 -34.24
N ALA A 172 1.71 -8.34 -35.11
CA ALA A 172 3.10 -8.19 -34.68
C ALA A 172 3.35 -6.87 -33.92
N ALA A 173 2.68 -5.78 -34.33
CA ALA A 173 2.76 -4.51 -33.63
C ALA A 173 2.12 -4.57 -32.25
N ARG A 174 0.95 -5.23 -32.11
CA ARG A 174 0.28 -5.47 -30.82
C ARG A 174 1.10 -6.37 -29.90
N GLU A 175 1.72 -7.41 -30.44
CA GLU A 175 2.61 -8.29 -29.68
C GLU A 175 3.82 -7.53 -29.13
N LYS A 176 4.54 -6.81 -29.98
CA LYS A 176 5.75 -6.06 -29.57
C LYS A 176 5.46 -4.90 -28.61
N SER A 177 4.27 -4.30 -28.70
CA SER A 177 3.82 -3.24 -27.79
C SER A 177 3.13 -3.75 -26.52
N GLY A 178 2.96 -5.07 -26.35
CA GLY A 178 2.28 -5.64 -25.20
C GLY A 178 0.76 -5.40 -25.20
N LEU A 179 0.16 -5.04 -26.34
CA LEU A 179 -1.26 -4.70 -26.50
C LEU A 179 -2.07 -5.84 -27.17
N GLN A 180 -1.72 -7.10 -26.88
CA GLN A 180 -2.47 -8.26 -27.38
C GLN A 180 -3.87 -8.36 -26.76
N ASN A 181 -4.03 -7.88 -25.52
CA ASN A 181 -5.33 -7.86 -24.84
C ASN A 181 -6.20 -6.72 -25.39
N GLU A 182 -7.38 -7.07 -25.91
CA GLU A 182 -8.30 -6.13 -26.55
C GLU A 182 -8.80 -5.01 -25.61
N TYR A 183 -9.00 -5.30 -24.33
CA TYR A 183 -9.38 -4.28 -23.34
C TYR A 183 -8.22 -3.32 -23.06
N LEU A 184 -7.00 -3.85 -22.94
CA LEU A 184 -5.80 -3.03 -22.76
C LEU A 184 -5.57 -2.14 -23.98
N PHE A 185 -5.72 -2.67 -25.19
CA PHE A 185 -5.62 -1.92 -26.44
C PHE A 185 -6.61 -0.74 -26.48
N LYS A 186 -7.89 -0.98 -26.14
CA LYS A 186 -8.92 0.08 -26.08
C LYS A 186 -8.61 1.15 -25.03
N LEU A 187 -8.15 0.74 -23.86
CA LEU A 187 -7.75 1.68 -22.80
C LEU A 187 -6.54 2.53 -23.21
N SER A 188 -5.53 1.91 -23.82
CA SER A 188 -4.35 2.58 -24.35
C SER A 188 -4.68 3.56 -25.47
N TYR A 189 -5.61 3.21 -26.37
CA TYR A 189 -6.13 4.11 -27.41
C TYR A 189 -6.83 5.33 -26.81
N GLN A 190 -7.73 5.12 -25.85
CA GLN A 190 -8.43 6.22 -25.17
C GLN A 190 -7.46 7.12 -24.39
N ALA A 191 -6.45 6.55 -23.75
CA ALA A 191 -5.40 7.29 -23.06
C ALA A 191 -4.56 8.15 -24.03
N TYR A 192 -4.23 7.61 -25.21
CA TYR A 192 -3.54 8.36 -26.26
C TYR A 192 -4.37 9.53 -26.79
N ASN A 193 -5.66 9.32 -27.09
CA ASN A 193 -6.52 10.39 -27.61
C ASN A 193 -6.75 11.52 -26.59
N LYS A 194 -6.88 11.20 -25.30
CA LYS A 194 -6.98 12.21 -24.24
C LYS A 194 -5.74 13.09 -24.11
N LYS A 195 -4.56 12.60 -24.53
CA LYS A 195 -3.31 13.37 -24.52
C LYS A 195 -3.24 14.42 -25.64
N ILE A 196 -3.98 14.23 -26.74
CA ILE A 196 -4.01 15.16 -27.89
C ILE A 196 -4.98 16.34 -27.66
N SER A 197 -5.90 16.20 -26.69
CA SER A 197 -6.91 17.22 -26.36
C SER A 197 -6.55 18.15 -25.19
N LEU A 198 -5.32 18.07 -24.68
CA LEU A 198 -4.71 18.95 -23.68
C LEU A 198 -3.57 19.73 -24.33
#